data_AF-A0A137S561-F1
#
_entry.id   AF-A0A137S561-F1
#
_cell.length_a   1.000
_cell.length_b   1.000
_cell.length_c   1.000
_cell.angle_alpha   90.00
_cell.angle_beta   90.00
_cell.angle_gamma   90.00
#
_symmetry.space_group_name_H-M   'P 1'
#
loop_
_entity.id
_entity.type
_entity.pdbx_description
1 polymer ?
#
loop_
_entity_poly.entity_id
_entity_poly.type
_entity_poly.pdbx_seq_one_letter_code
_entity_poly.pdbx_strand_id
1 'polypeptide(L)' 'MPLAWVWDRGAREWLGQKRRSIANDPVNLLPVKASLSKGAKGPDEWLPPLGECGYVARFVRVVKSYYLQPTAPELACL' A
#
# COMPACT_ATOMS: atom_id res chain seq x y z
N MET A 1 2.46 1.94 1.92
CA MET A 1 2.24 1.08 0.73
C MET A 1 3.33 1.32 -0.32
N PRO A 2 3.79 0.30 -1.08
CA PRO A 2 4.73 0.50 -2.17
C PRO A 2 4.11 1.29 -3.34
N LEU A 3 4.86 2.21 -3.96
CA LEU A 3 4.33 3.03 -5.07
C LEU A 3 4.16 2.26 -6.38
N ALA A 4 5.00 1.24 -6.62
CA ALA A 4 4.82 0.33 -7.76
C ALA A 4 3.51 -0.46 -7.63
N TRP A 5 3.21 -0.96 -6.42
CA TRP A 5 1.92 -1.60 -6.14
C TRP A 5 0.75 -0.66 -6.41
N VAL A 6 0.81 0.58 -5.94
CA VAL A 6 -0.21 1.62 -6.19
C VAL A 6 -0.44 1.84 -7.69
N TRP A 7 0.66 1.91 -8.47
CA TRP A 7 0.64 2.15 -9.91
C TRP A 7 -0.17 1.10 -10.65
N ASP A 8 0.08 -0.17 -10.36
CA ASP A 8 -0.56 -1.30 -11.02
C ASP A 8 -2.00 -1.57 -10.55
N ARG A 9 -2.47 -0.84 -9.51
CA ARG A 9 -3.81 -0.98 -8.92
C ARG A 9 -4.69 0.24 -9.19
N GLY A 10 -4.42 0.96 -10.28
CA GLY A 10 -5.27 2.02 -10.82
C GLY A 10 -4.62 3.41 -10.88
N ALA A 11 -3.47 3.63 -10.22
CA ALA A 11 -2.87 4.96 -10.18
C ALA A 11 -2.14 5.37 -11.46
N ARG A 12 -1.90 4.42 -12.38
CA ARG A 12 -1.39 4.70 -13.74
C ARG A 12 -2.24 5.73 -14.48
N GLU A 13 -3.56 5.64 -14.33
CA GLU A 13 -4.55 6.52 -14.99
C GLU A 13 -4.78 7.84 -14.25
N TRP A 14 -4.14 8.03 -13.08
CA TRP A 14 -4.36 9.24 -12.30
C TRP A 14 -3.52 10.42 -12.80
N LEU A 15 -4.09 11.61 -12.66
CA LEU A 15 -3.35 12.86 -12.74
C LEU A 15 -2.17 12.87 -11.75
N GLY A 16 -1.07 13.51 -12.15
CA GLY A 16 0.16 13.56 -11.36
C GLY A 16 -0.03 14.13 -9.96
N GLN A 17 -0.99 15.05 -9.76
CA GLN A 17 -1.30 15.59 -8.44
C GLN A 17 -1.84 14.50 -7.49
N LYS A 18 -2.77 13.66 -7.94
CA LYS A 18 -3.32 12.57 -7.11
C LYS A 18 -2.25 11.52 -6.76
N ARG A 19 -1.35 11.22 -7.71
CA ARG A 19 -0.17 10.36 -7.46
C ARG A 19 0.77 10.95 -6.41
N ARG A 20 1.03 12.27 -6.46
CA ARG A 20 1.82 12.96 -5.41
C ARG A 20 1.10 12.94 -4.07
N SER A 21 -0.22 13.09 -4.03
CA SER A 21 -0.99 13.04 -2.78
C SER A 21 -0.85 11.69 -2.08
N ILE A 22 -1.03 10.56 -2.77
CA ILE A 22 -0.89 9.24 -2.13
C ILE A 22 0.57 8.96 -1.72
N ALA A 23 1.55 9.41 -2.51
CA ALA A 23 2.96 9.22 -2.18
C ALA A 23 3.38 9.94 -0.90
N ASN A 24 2.71 11.04 -0.56
CA ASN A 24 2.99 11.86 0.62
C ASN A 24 1.93 11.73 1.72
N ASP A 25 0.94 10.83 1.59
CA ASP A 25 -0.08 10.63 2.63
C ASP A 25 0.57 10.05 3.90
N PRO A 26 0.45 10.71 5.07
CA PRO A 26 0.97 10.20 6.33
C PRO A 26 0.46 8.80 6.72
N VAL A 27 -0.73 8.41 6.26
CA VAL A 27 -1.26 7.06 6.45
C VAL A 27 -0.47 6.04 5.62
N ASN A 28 -0.02 6.45 4.43
CA ASN A 28 0.80 5.64 3.52
C ASN A 28 2.28 5.57 3.95
N LEU A 29 2.77 6.61 4.63
CA LEU A 29 4.13 6.76 5.12
C LEU A 29 4.27 6.13 6.53
N LEU A 30 4.67 4.86 6.57
CA LEU A 30 5.06 4.18 7.80
C LEU A 30 6.57 4.03 7.86
N PRO A 31 7.27 4.65 8.82
CA PRO A 31 8.69 4.39 9.02
C PRO A 31 8.87 2.96 9.51
N VAL A 32 9.70 2.21 8.79
CA VAL A 32 10.08 0.83 9.12
C VAL A 32 11.59 0.76 9.29
N LYS A 33 12.09 -0.24 10.03
CA LYS A 33 13.54 -0.45 10.15
C LYS A 33 14.15 -0.68 8.77
N ALA A 34 15.30 -0.07 8.50
CA ALA A 34 15.99 -0.18 7.20
C ALA A 34 16.36 -1.63 6.81
N SER A 35 16.49 -2.54 7.79
CA SER A 35 16.75 -3.97 7.55
C SER A 35 15.54 -4.73 6.99
N LEU A 36 14.34 -4.15 7.01
CA LEU A 36 13.14 -4.78 6.47
C LEU A 36 13.00 -4.44 4.98
N SER A 37 13.21 -5.45 4.13
CA SER A 37 13.04 -5.32 2.68
C SER A 37 11.66 -5.81 2.25
N LYS A 38 10.72 -4.88 2.04
CA LYS A 38 9.41 -5.21 1.43
C LYS A 38 9.38 -5.07 -0.09
N GLY A 39 10.25 -4.23 -0.67
CA GLY A 39 10.22 -3.90 -2.10
C GLY A 39 8.86 -3.37 -2.58
N ALA A 40 8.34 -3.93 -3.66
CA ALA A 40 7.06 -3.60 -4.28
C ALA A 40 5.87 -4.44 -3.76
N LYS A 41 6.08 -5.29 -2.76
CA LYS A 41 5.14 -6.34 -2.33
C LYS A 41 3.90 -5.81 -1.62
N GLY A 42 2.76 -6.41 -1.92
CA GLY A 42 1.50 -6.25 -1.19
C GLY A 42 1.44 -7.05 0.12
N PRO A 43 0.35 -6.93 0.91
CA PRO A 43 0.17 -7.67 2.17
C PRO A 43 0.01 -9.18 1.99
N ASP A 44 -0.36 -9.62 0.79
CA ASP A 44 -0.42 -11.02 0.35
C ASP A 44 0.98 -11.64 0.17
N GLU A 45 1.99 -10.83 -0.11
CA GLU A 45 3.36 -11.28 -0.34
C GLU A 45 4.34 -10.96 0.81
N TRP A 46 4.02 -9.96 1.63
CA TRP A 46 4.87 -9.52 2.73
C TRP A 46 4.11 -8.82 3.85
N LEU A 47 4.41 -9.24 5.08
CA LEU A 47 3.98 -8.58 6.31
C LEU A 47 5.19 -8.26 7.21
N PRO A 48 5.13 -7.19 8.02
CA PRO A 48 6.16 -6.92 9.00
C PRO A 48 6.15 -7.98 10.11
N PRO A 49 7.30 -8.37 10.69
CA PRO A 49 7.36 -9.41 11.73
C PRO A 49 6.66 -9.02 13.05
N LEU A 50 6.32 -7.74 13.22
CA LEU A 50 5.57 -7.21 14.35
C LEU A 50 4.56 -6.18 13.84
N GLY A 51 3.35 -6.16 14.42
CA GLY A 51 2.33 -5.17 14.09
C GLY A 51 1.58 -5.42 12.78
N GLU A 52 1.47 -6.69 12.36
CA GLU A 52 0.79 -7.12 11.13
C GLU A 52 -0.61 -6.52 10.98
N CYS A 53 -1.47 -6.66 11.99
CA CYS A 53 -2.83 -6.13 11.96
C CYS A 53 -2.87 -4.62 11.73
N GLY A 54 -1.95 -3.87 12.35
CA GLY A 54 -1.85 -2.42 12.17
C GLY A 54 -1.35 -2.04 10.77
N TYR A 55 -0.44 -2.83 10.21
CA TYR A 55 0.04 -2.67 8.84
C TYR A 55 -1.09 -2.92 7.82
N VAL A 56 -1.81 -4.03 7.95
CA VAL A 56 -2.95 -4.37 7.08
C VAL A 56 -4.05 -3.32 7.20
N ALA A 57 -4.44 -2.92 8.42
CA ALA A 57 -5.48 -1.90 8.61
C ALA A 57 -5.14 -0.56 7.93
N ARG A 58 -3.87 -0.12 7.98
CA ARG A 58 -3.41 1.07 7.24
C ARG A 58 -3.48 0.85 5.74
N PHE A 59 -3.08 -0.32 5.27
CA PHE A 59 -3.16 -0.68 3.85
C PHE A 59 -4.60 -0.62 3.33
N VAL A 60 -5.54 -1.27 4.03
CA VAL A 60 -6.97 -1.24 3.74
C VAL A 60 -7.51 0.18 3.70
N ARG A 61 -7.11 1.03 4.67
CA ARG A 61 -7.52 2.44 4.70
C ARG A 61 -7.07 3.17 3.44
N VAL A 62 -5.82 3.03 3.02
CA VAL A 62 -5.31 3.69 1.81
C VAL A 62 -6.01 3.15 0.56
N VAL A 63 -6.21 1.83 0.44
CA VAL A 63 -6.94 1.21 -0.67
C VAL A 63 -8.33 1.82 -0.82
N LYS A 64 -9.08 1.92 0.28
CA LYS A 64 -10.43 2.49 0.30
C LYS A 64 -10.43 3.99 0.03
N SER A 65 -9.53 4.76 0.66
CA SER A 65 -9.47 6.22 0.49
C SER A 65 -9.13 6.65 -0.93
N TYR A 66 -8.36 5.84 -1.66
CA TYR A 66 -7.92 6.19 -3.02
C TYR A 66 -8.61 5.41 -4.13
N TYR A 67 -9.55 4.50 -3.80
CA TYR A 67 -10.26 3.64 -4.74
C TYR A 67 -9.32 2.80 -5.60
N LEU A 68 -8.32 2.19 -4.96
CA LEU A 68 -7.41 1.25 -5.62
C LEU A 68 -8.13 -0.08 -5.87
N GLN A 69 -7.61 -0.85 -6.81
CA GLN A 69 -8.23 -2.09 -7.30
C GLN A 69 -7.32 -3.29 -7.02
N PRO A 70 -7.33 -3.85 -5.79
CA PRO A 70 -6.58 -5.06 -5.49
C PRO A 70 -7.07 -6.25 -6.32
N THR A 71 -6.16 -7.19 -6.56
CA THR A 71 -6.45 -8.49 -7.16
C THR A 71 -7.21 -9.39 -6.18
N ALA A 72 -7.81 -10.48 -6.67
CA ALA A 72 -8.55 -11.41 -5.80
C ALA A 72 -7.70 -12.00 -4.65
N PRO A 73 -6.43 -12.41 -4.84
CA PRO A 73 -5.58 -12.85 -3.73
C PRO A 73 -5.32 -11.74 -2.70
N GLU A 74 -5.07 -10.52 -3.15
CA GLU A 74 -4.84 -9.38 -2.26
C GLU A 74 -6.10 -9.05 -1.44
N LEU A 75 -7.29 -9.13 -2.05
CA LEU A 75 -8.56 -8.93 -1.35
C LEU A 75 -8.79 -9.96 -0.24
N ALA A 76 -8.31 -11.19 -0.38
CA ALA A 76 -8.43 -12.19 0.68
C ALA A 76 -7.58 -11.86 1.93
N CYS A 77 -6.54 -11.04 1.76
CA CYS A 77 -5.63 -10.62 2.83
C CYS A 77 -5.93 -9.23 3.41
N LEU A 78 -6.87 -8.47 2.81
CA LEU A 78 -7.24 -7.09 3.17
C LEU A 78 -8.57 -7.03 3.93
#